data_AF-A0A368FA63-F1
#
_entry.id   AF-A0A368FA63-F1
#
_cell.length_a   1.000
_cell.length_b   1.000
_cell.length_c   1.000
_cell.angle_alpha   90.00
_cell.angle_beta   90.00
_cell.angle_gamma   90.00
#
_symmetry.space_group_name_H-M   'P 1'
#
loop_
_entity.id
_entity.type
_entity.pdbx_description
1 polymer ?
#
loop_
_entity_poly.entity_id
_entity_poly.type
_entity_poly.pdbx_seq_one_letter_code
_entity_poly.pdbx_strand_id
1 'polypeptide(L)' 'MFPKAKRGGAELARCEQAADFINANESRVATETRLLRGGQESDVWRWIPAKRTGSKKSGK' A
#
# COMPACT_ATOMS: atom_id res chain seq x y z
N MET A 1 1.08 12.55 1.65
CA MET A 1 2.11 12.97 0.69
C MET A 1 3.16 13.76 1.44
N PHE A 2 4.39 13.26 1.53
CA PHE A 2 5.47 14.00 2.20
C PHE A 2 5.89 15.19 1.31
N PRO A 3 5.98 16.41 1.86
CA PRO A 3 6.31 17.59 1.08
C PRO A 3 7.71 17.49 0.47
N LYS A 4 7.83 17.92 -0.80
CA LYS A 4 9.05 17.81 -1.64
C LYS A 4 10.31 18.49 -1.04
N ALA A 5 10.15 19.33 -0.02
CA ALA A 5 11.21 20.20 0.50
C ALA A 5 12.20 19.53 1.48
N LYS A 6 11.99 18.28 1.91
CA LYS A 6 12.89 17.58 2.85
C LYS A 6 13.32 16.18 2.43
N ARG A 7 13.32 15.87 1.13
CA ARG A 7 13.93 14.62 0.63
C ARG A 7 15.45 14.72 0.60
N GLY A 8 16.09 14.69 1.77
CA GLY A 8 17.50 14.31 1.87
C GLY A 8 17.63 12.81 1.57
N GLY A 9 18.71 12.39 0.89
CA GLY A 9 18.89 11.00 0.46
C GLY A 9 18.74 9.96 1.57
N ALA A 10 19.13 10.30 2.80
CA ALA A 10 18.97 9.43 3.97
C ALA A 10 17.51 9.18 4.36
N GLU A 11 16.61 10.14 4.17
CA GLU A 11 15.20 9.97 4.48
C GLU A 11 14.49 9.12 3.42
N LEU A 12 14.89 9.27 2.15
CA LEU A 12 14.43 8.41 1.07
C LEU A 12 14.85 6.94 1.32
N ALA A 13 16.11 6.72 1.68
CA ALA A 13 16.63 5.39 2.00
C ALA A 13 15.88 4.74 3.19
N ARG A 14 15.54 5.52 4.22
CA ARG A 14 14.70 5.02 5.33
C ARG A 14 13.29 4.63 4.85
N CYS A 15 12.70 5.42 3.96
CA CYS A 15 11.39 5.09 3.39
C CYS A 15 11.45 3.81 2.54
N GLU A 16 12.52 3.61 1.77
CA GLU A 16 12.74 2.39 0.98
C GLU A 16 12.85 1.16 1.89
N GLN A 17 13.69 1.23 2.94
CA GLN A 17 13.82 0.14 3.92
C GLN A 17 12.50 -0.18 4.64
N ALA A 18 11.71 0.84 4.98
CA ALA A 18 10.41 0.65 5.59
C ALA A 18 9.41 -0.02 4.62
N ALA A 19 9.43 0.37 3.34
CA ALA A 19 8.60 -0.26 2.32
C ALA A 19 8.95 -1.74 2.13
N ASP A 20 10.24 -2.08 2.12
CA ASP A 20 10.71 -3.47 2.03
C ASP A 20 10.26 -4.30 3.23
N PHE A 21 10.38 -3.77 4.46
CA PHE A 21 9.93 -4.46 5.66
C PHE A 21 8.42 -4.74 5.64
N ILE A 22 7.62 -3.74 5.25
CA ILE A 22 6.16 -3.87 5.12
C ILE A 22 5.81 -4.91 4.06
N ASN A 23 6.47 -4.85 2.90
CA ASN A 23 6.26 -5.82 1.82
C ASN A 23 6.60 -7.25 2.23
N ALA A 24 7.68 -7.44 2.99
CA ALA A 24 8.14 -8.76 3.40
C ALA A 24 7.33 -9.39 4.55
N ASN A 25 6.85 -8.60 5.51
CA ASN A 25 6.30 -9.13 6.77
C ASN A 25 4.80 -8.88 6.95
N GLU A 26 4.27 -7.81 6.37
CA GLU A 26 2.97 -7.27 6.80
C GLU A 26 2.03 -6.90 5.65
N SER A 27 2.39 -7.20 4.39
CA SER A 27 1.75 -6.59 3.22
C SER A 27 0.22 -6.77 3.18
N ARG A 28 -0.44 -5.79 3.78
CA ARG A 28 -1.88 -5.55 3.79
C ARG A 28 -2.22 -4.36 2.90
N VAL A 29 -1.29 -3.95 2.03
CA VAL A 29 -1.45 -2.86 1.10
C VAL A 29 -0.90 -3.31 -0.26
N ALA A 30 -1.75 -3.30 -1.28
CA ALA A 30 -1.36 -3.49 -2.67
C ALA A 30 -1.24 -2.13 -3.36
N THR A 31 -0.33 -2.03 -4.33
CA THR A 31 -0.30 -0.92 -5.28
C THR A 31 -1.18 -1.26 -6.47
N GLU A 32 -2.11 -0.37 -6.83
CA GLU A 32 -3.02 -0.52 -7.98
C GLU A 32 -2.96 0.76 -8.80
N THR A 33 -2.78 0.65 -10.11
CA THR A 33 -2.89 1.81 -11.01
C THR A 33 -4.36 2.10 -11.25
N ARG A 34 -4.81 3.31 -10.88
CA ARG A 34 -6.21 3.71 -10.98
C ARG A 34 -6.35 4.99 -11.77
N LEU A 35 -7.36 5.01 -12.65
CA LEU A 35 -7.80 6.22 -13.31
C LEU A 35 -8.57 7.10 -12.32
N LEU A 36 -8.01 8.26 -12.00
CA LEU A 36 -8.63 9.28 -11.16
C LEU A 36 -9.62 10.13 -11.97
N ARG A 37 -10.53 10.83 -11.28
CA ARG A 37 -11.43 11.79 -11.92
C ARG A 37 -10.60 12.84 -12.65
N GLY A 38 -10.81 12.97 -13.96
CA GLY A 38 -10.00 13.80 -14.86
C GLY A 38 -9.14 13.03 -15.84
N GLY A 39 -9.19 11.69 -15.85
CA GLY A 39 -8.49 10.86 -16.84
C GLY A 39 -7.00 10.65 -16.55
N GLN A 40 -6.54 11.02 -15.36
CA GLN A 40 -5.15 10.79 -14.94
C GLN A 40 -5.01 9.41 -14.32
N GLU A 41 -4.06 8.62 -14.83
CA GLU A 41 -3.64 7.38 -14.18
C GLU A 41 -2.71 7.69 -13.00
N SER A 42 -2.93 7.02 -11.88
CA SER A 42 -2.08 7.18 -10.69
C SER A 42 -1.99 5.88 -9.93
N ASP A 43 -0.79 5.58 -9.45
CA ASP A 43 -0.57 4.47 -8.55
C ASP A 43 -1.12 4.81 -7.16
N VAL A 44 -2.13 4.07 -6.75
CA VAL A 44 -2.78 4.23 -5.45
C VAL A 44 -2.53 3.01 -4.58
N TRP A 45 -2.49 3.24 -3.28
CA TRP A 45 -2.39 2.18 -2.29
C TRP A 45 -3.77 1.71 -1.87
N ARG A 46 -3.99 0.40 -1.98
CA ARG A 46 -5.23 -0.28 -1.62
C ARG A 46 -4.99 -1.20 -0.44
N TRP A 47 -5.74 -1.00 0.63
CA TRP A 47 -5.75 -1.94 1.75
C TRP A 47 -6.29 -3.31 1.32
N ILE A 48 -5.47 -4.34 1.49
CA ILE A 48 -5.84 -5.74 1.40
C ILE A 48 -6.39 -6.12 2.78
N PRO A 49 -7.68 -6.49 2.89
CA PRO A 49 -8.21 -7.00 4.15
C PRO A 49 -7.45 -8.27 4.53
N ALA A 50 -7.11 -8.42 5.82
CA ALA A 50 -6.57 -9.68 6.30
C ALA A 50 -7.55 -10.80 5.91
N LYS A 51 -7.03 -11.96 5.48
CA LYS A 51 -7.89 -13.13 5.24
C LYS A 51 -8.75 -13.31 6.48
N ARG A 52 -10.06 -13.07 6.36
CA ARG A 52 -11.01 -13.56 7.35
C ARG A 52 -10.81 -15.07 7.35
N THR A 53 -10.22 -15.62 8.39
CA THR A 53 -10.39 -17.02 8.77
C THR A 53 -11.84 -17.19 9.22
N GLY A 54 -12.78 -16.97 8.30
CA GLY A 54 -14.17 -17.28 8.48
C GLY A 54 -14.30 -18.76 8.23
N SER A 55 -14.40 -19.55 9.29
CA SER A 55 -15.05 -20.85 9.21
C SER A 55 -16.36 -20.63 8.46
N LYS A 56 -16.43 -21.12 7.22
CA LYS A 56 -17.60 -21.06 6.37
C LYS A 56 -18.67 -21.94 7.00
N LYS A 57 -19.47 -21.40 7.92
CA LYS A 57 -20.76 -22.02 8.22
C LYS A 57 -21.65 -21.78 6.99
N SER A 58 -21.78 -22.84 6.22
CA SER A 58 -22.83 -23.01 5.21
C SER A 58 -24.17 -22.64 5.86
N GLY A 59 -24.77 -21.56 5.38
CA GLY A 59 -26.16 -21.22 5.62
C GLY A 59 -26.99 -21.91 4.56
N LYS A 60 -27.95 -22.71 5.04
CA LYS A 60 -28.90 -23.53 4.28
C LYS A 60 -29.94 -22.67 3.57
#